data_AF-A0A6J6FST7-F1
#
_entry.id   AF-A0A6J6FST7-F1
#
_cell.length_a   1.000
_cell.length_b   1.000
_cell.length_c   1.000
_cell.angle_alpha   90.00
_cell.angle_beta   90.00
_cell.angle_gamma   90.00
#
_symmetry.space_group_name_H-M   'P 1'
#
loop_
_entity.id
_entity.type
_entity.pdbx_description
1 polymer ?
#
loop_
_entity_poly.entity_id
_entity_poly.type
_entity_poly.pdbx_seq_one_letter_code
_entity_poly.pdbx_strand_id
1 'polypeptide(L)'
;MTGKSESTVIKKWSAKDSARCIITPSELDHKYSRGTLGVITGSAQYPGAAVLTTTAALATGLGALRFHSSSGLAHLVLHQSPEALVQPGPVTGWLAGSGVSEKKYSDVTTWLRHRWFKLLTRQSVPTVLDAGALYMAGKLDQPTIITPHAGELSKLLASRGKVVSSELIESNPKYWAIQASTLLGVTVLLKGSMTYVAHNENLIELPVATPWLATAGSGDVLAGILAALVATNYIEILNDSHRLAELGATAAFIHNRAALAASDGGPITASAIVREVQQVVAKIL
;
A
#
# COMPACT_ATOMS: atom_id res chain seq x y z
N MET A 1 23.73 28.32 19.40
CA MET A 1 23.75 26.84 19.49
C MET A 1 23.34 26.29 18.13
N THR A 2 24.34 25.95 17.32
CA THR A 2 24.18 25.43 15.96
C THR A 2 23.79 23.95 16.03
N GLY A 3 22.49 23.67 15.86
CA GLY A 3 21.99 22.30 15.73
C GLY A 3 22.57 21.66 14.48
N LYS A 4 23.27 20.55 14.65
CA LYS A 4 23.78 19.70 13.56
C LYS A 4 22.62 19.38 12.62
N SER A 5 22.74 19.72 11.33
CA SER A 5 21.87 19.12 10.33
C SER A 5 22.29 17.66 10.17
N GLU A 6 21.57 16.75 10.81
CA GLU A 6 21.68 15.33 10.48
C GLU A 6 21.37 15.19 8.98
N SER A 7 22.36 14.71 8.24
CA SER A 7 22.29 14.62 6.79
C SER A 7 21.27 13.54 6.43
N THR A 8 20.10 13.93 5.92
CA THR A 8 19.11 13.02 5.37
C THR A 8 19.76 12.11 4.32
N VAL A 9 19.77 10.80 4.56
CA VAL A 9 20.29 9.83 3.61
C VAL A 9 19.22 9.61 2.53
N ILE A 10 19.45 10.14 1.34
CA ILE A 10 18.57 9.98 0.19
C ILE A 10 19.09 8.85 -0.68
N LYS A 11 18.34 7.74 -0.75
CA LYS A 11 18.62 6.63 -1.67
C LYS A 11 17.72 6.74 -2.91
N LYS A 12 18.32 6.73 -4.10
CA LYS A 12 17.56 6.55 -5.36
C LYS A 12 17.23 5.07 -5.54
N TRP A 13 15.98 4.75 -5.87
CA TRP A 13 15.55 3.36 -6.03
C TRP A 13 15.69 2.87 -7.47
N SER A 14 16.24 1.66 -7.64
CA SER A 14 16.50 1.05 -8.95
C SER A 14 15.81 -0.31 -9.13
N ALA A 15 15.77 -0.81 -10.36
CA ALA A 15 15.28 -2.17 -10.64
C ALA A 15 16.06 -3.25 -9.88
N LYS A 16 17.37 -3.06 -9.68
CA LYS A 16 18.21 -3.99 -8.91
C LYS A 16 17.85 -4.02 -7.43
N ASP A 17 17.48 -2.87 -6.87
CA ASP A 17 16.97 -2.80 -5.50
C ASP A 17 15.60 -3.48 -5.39
N SER A 18 14.72 -3.25 -6.37
CA SER A 18 13.41 -3.90 -6.46
C SER A 18 13.50 -5.43 -6.54
N ALA A 19 14.43 -5.98 -7.34
CA ALA A 19 14.61 -7.43 -7.49
C ALA A 19 14.90 -8.13 -6.16
N ARG A 20 15.65 -7.48 -5.25
CA ARG A 20 15.99 -8.02 -3.93
C ARG A 20 14.79 -8.12 -2.97
N CYS A 21 13.73 -7.37 -3.25
CA CYS A 21 12.51 -7.32 -2.45
C CYS A 21 11.43 -8.30 -2.95
N ILE A 22 11.64 -8.91 -4.12
CA ILE A 22 10.70 -9.85 -4.72
C ILE A 22 11.17 -11.27 -4.37
N ILE A 23 10.37 -11.97 -3.57
CA ILE A 23 10.68 -13.34 -3.17
C ILE A 23 10.32 -14.29 -4.32
N THR A 24 11.32 -14.97 -4.87
CA THR A 24 11.14 -16.02 -5.88
C THR A 24 10.82 -17.34 -5.21
N PRO A 25 9.72 -18.02 -5.59
CA PRO A 25 9.37 -19.32 -5.02
C PRO A 25 10.43 -20.38 -5.32
N SER A 26 10.70 -21.23 -4.34
CA SER A 26 11.50 -22.45 -4.46
C SER A 26 10.64 -23.70 -4.61
N GLU A 27 11.25 -24.84 -4.91
CA GLU A 27 10.54 -26.14 -5.02
C GLU A 27 9.89 -26.60 -3.70
N LEU A 28 10.35 -26.06 -2.57
CA LEU A 28 9.82 -26.40 -1.24
C LEU A 28 8.61 -25.53 -0.85
N ASP A 29 8.28 -24.52 -1.64
CA ASP A 29 7.23 -23.57 -1.30
C ASP A 29 5.83 -24.07 -1.62
N HIS A 30 4.91 -23.84 -0.70
CA HIS A 30 3.47 -24.06 -0.88
C HIS A 30 2.69 -22.74 -0.78
N LYS A 31 1.42 -22.73 -1.18
CA LYS A 31 0.59 -21.51 -1.23
C LYS A 31 0.56 -20.67 0.05
N TYR A 32 0.75 -21.26 1.23
CA TYR A 32 0.79 -20.54 2.51
C TYR A 32 2.19 -20.06 2.93
N SER A 33 3.27 -20.59 2.36
CA SER A 33 4.66 -20.17 2.66
C SER A 33 5.01 -18.92 1.84
N ARG A 34 4.33 -18.72 0.71
CA ARG A 34 4.45 -17.57 -0.19
C ARG A 34 3.64 -16.34 0.25
N GLY A 35 3.36 -16.22 1.54
CA GLY A 35 2.56 -15.14 2.11
C GLY A 35 1.04 -15.28 1.88
N THR A 36 0.26 -14.90 2.88
CA THR A 36 -1.20 -14.83 2.81
C THR A 36 -1.67 -13.42 3.15
N LEU A 37 -2.31 -12.71 2.22
CA LEU A 37 -2.77 -11.33 2.43
C LEU A 37 -4.21 -11.29 2.89
N GLY A 38 -4.50 -10.58 3.98
CA GLY A 38 -5.86 -10.17 4.34
C GLY A 38 -6.21 -8.82 3.72
N VAL A 39 -7.37 -8.72 3.05
CA VAL A 39 -7.80 -7.49 2.36
C VAL A 39 -9.15 -7.02 2.90
N ILE A 40 -9.19 -5.79 3.43
CA ILE A 40 -10.39 -5.09 3.90
C ILE A 40 -10.53 -3.79 3.08
N THR A 41 -11.04 -3.93 1.86
CA THR A 41 -11.20 -2.82 0.92
C THR A 41 -12.56 -2.85 0.24
N GLY A 42 -12.95 -1.70 -0.30
CA GLY A 42 -14.21 -1.47 -0.98
C GLY A 42 -15.38 -1.19 -0.04
N SER A 43 -16.40 -0.59 -0.62
CA SER A 43 -17.69 -0.31 0.01
C SER A 43 -18.81 -0.40 -1.01
N ALA A 44 -20.06 -0.32 -0.58
CA ALA A 44 -21.19 -0.25 -1.49
C ALA A 44 -21.08 0.95 -2.47
N GLN A 45 -20.47 2.05 -2.02
CA GLN A 45 -20.24 3.24 -2.85
C GLN A 45 -19.01 3.09 -3.77
N TYR A 46 -17.99 2.36 -3.32
CA TYR A 46 -16.73 2.17 -4.06
C TYR A 46 -16.39 0.68 -4.18
N PRO A 47 -17.18 -0.12 -4.93
CA PRO A 47 -16.92 -1.55 -5.10
C PRO A 47 -15.67 -1.80 -5.96
N GLY A 48 -15.38 -0.91 -6.91
CA GLY A 48 -14.23 -1.04 -7.82
C GLY A 48 -12.88 -1.09 -7.10
N ALA A 49 -12.75 -0.39 -5.97
CA ALA A 49 -11.53 -0.43 -5.16
C ALA A 49 -11.20 -1.85 -4.67
N ALA A 50 -12.21 -2.63 -4.27
CA ALA A 50 -12.00 -4.02 -3.85
C ALA A 50 -11.50 -4.92 -4.99
N VAL A 51 -12.03 -4.70 -6.20
CA VAL A 51 -11.63 -5.48 -7.38
C VAL A 51 -10.21 -5.12 -7.79
N LEU A 52 -9.88 -3.82 -7.85
CA LEU A 52 -8.55 -3.34 -8.23
C LEU A 52 -7.46 -3.74 -7.25
N THR A 53 -7.66 -3.57 -5.94
CA THR A 53 -6.66 -3.98 -4.93
C THR A 53 -6.42 -5.48 -4.96
N THR A 54 -7.49 -6.27 -5.07
CA THR A 54 -7.42 -7.75 -5.06
C THR A 54 -6.71 -8.28 -6.32
N THR A 55 -7.12 -7.79 -7.49
CA THR A 55 -6.50 -8.21 -8.77
C THR A 55 -5.03 -7.80 -8.85
N ALA A 56 -4.68 -6.58 -8.41
CA ALA A 56 -3.30 -6.12 -8.37
C ALA A 56 -2.43 -6.93 -7.40
N ALA A 57 -2.97 -7.27 -6.21
CA ALA A 57 -2.26 -8.09 -5.23
C ALA A 57 -1.98 -9.50 -5.76
N LEU A 58 -2.96 -10.15 -6.39
CA LEU A 58 -2.78 -11.48 -7.01
C LEU A 58 -1.79 -11.44 -8.17
N ALA A 59 -1.80 -10.38 -8.98
CA ALA A 59 -0.86 -10.18 -10.08
C ALA A 59 0.61 -10.02 -9.62
N THR A 60 0.86 -9.73 -8.34
CA THR A 60 2.20 -9.45 -7.79
C THR A 60 2.93 -10.72 -7.30
N GLY A 61 2.28 -11.89 -7.28
CA GLY A 61 2.93 -13.17 -6.95
C GLY A 61 2.66 -13.72 -5.54
N LEU A 62 1.63 -13.20 -4.87
CA LEU A 62 1.14 -13.67 -3.57
C LEU A 62 0.72 -15.14 -3.58
N GLY A 63 0.96 -15.87 -2.48
CA GLY A 63 0.54 -17.26 -2.34
C GLY A 63 -0.96 -17.49 -2.15
N ALA A 64 -1.58 -16.70 -1.27
CA ALA A 64 -3.03 -16.74 -1.05
C ALA A 64 -3.58 -15.36 -0.66
N LEU A 65 -4.78 -15.03 -1.13
CA LEU A 65 -5.49 -13.80 -0.76
C LEU A 65 -6.78 -14.13 -0.03
N ARG A 66 -7.01 -13.49 1.12
CA ARG A 66 -8.24 -13.57 1.90
C ARG A 66 -8.98 -12.24 1.83
N PHE A 67 -10.13 -12.23 1.18
CA PHE A 67 -10.96 -11.04 1.04
C PHE A 67 -12.03 -11.00 2.15
N HIS A 68 -12.01 -9.91 2.93
CA HIS A 68 -12.89 -9.72 4.08
C HIS A 68 -13.88 -8.59 3.80
N SER A 69 -15.11 -8.94 3.44
CA SER A 69 -16.16 -7.96 3.14
C SER A 69 -17.57 -8.51 3.38
N SER A 70 -18.59 -7.67 3.16
CA SER A 70 -19.98 -8.12 3.09
C SER A 70 -20.24 -8.93 1.82
N SER A 71 -21.27 -9.79 1.86
CA SER A 71 -21.57 -10.78 0.81
C SER A 71 -21.66 -10.20 -0.61
N GLY A 72 -22.24 -9.00 -0.78
CA GLY A 72 -22.39 -8.38 -2.11
C GLY A 72 -21.07 -8.03 -2.80
N LEU A 73 -20.05 -7.58 -2.05
CA LEU A 73 -18.74 -7.23 -2.61
C LEU A 73 -17.91 -8.48 -2.92
N ALA A 74 -18.08 -9.54 -2.13
CA ALA A 74 -17.40 -10.81 -2.35
C ALA A 74 -17.70 -11.40 -3.73
N HIS A 75 -18.95 -11.33 -4.21
CA HIS A 75 -19.32 -11.83 -5.53
C HIS A 75 -18.59 -11.08 -6.68
N LEU A 76 -18.43 -9.76 -6.57
CA LEU A 76 -17.72 -8.96 -7.58
C LEU A 76 -16.24 -9.33 -7.64
N VAL A 77 -15.61 -9.51 -6.47
CA VAL A 77 -14.21 -9.94 -6.38
C VAL A 77 -14.06 -11.35 -6.94
N LEU A 78 -14.92 -12.30 -6.55
CA LEU A 78 -14.85 -13.68 -7.02
C LEU A 78 -15.08 -13.83 -8.53
N HIS A 79 -15.89 -12.94 -9.13
CA HIS A 79 -16.10 -12.95 -10.58
C HIS A 79 -14.83 -12.58 -11.36
N GLN A 80 -14.03 -11.63 -10.85
CA GLN A 80 -12.81 -11.18 -11.51
C GLN A 80 -11.56 -11.96 -11.06
N SER A 81 -11.58 -12.47 -9.83
CA SER A 81 -10.46 -13.13 -9.15
C SER A 81 -10.98 -14.34 -8.37
N PRO A 82 -11.28 -15.46 -9.05
CA PRO A 82 -11.78 -16.68 -8.41
C PRO A 82 -10.79 -17.30 -7.42
N GLU A 83 -9.51 -16.90 -7.46
CA GLU A 83 -8.45 -17.32 -6.55
C GLU A 83 -8.58 -16.71 -5.15
N ALA A 84 -9.39 -15.64 -5.00
CA ALA A 84 -9.61 -14.97 -3.73
C ALA A 84 -10.45 -15.82 -2.76
N LEU A 85 -9.96 -16.00 -1.53
CA LEU A 85 -10.65 -16.74 -0.49
C LEU A 85 -11.54 -15.80 0.33
N VAL A 86 -12.86 -16.01 0.31
CA VAL A 86 -13.82 -15.23 1.12
C VAL A 86 -14.11 -15.96 2.44
N GLN A 87 -13.04 -16.37 3.13
CA GLN A 87 -13.14 -17.06 4.42
C GLN A 87 -12.10 -16.53 5.41
N PRO A 88 -12.45 -16.38 6.69
CA PRO A 88 -11.49 -16.03 7.72
C PRO A 88 -10.35 -17.04 7.82
N GLY A 89 -9.17 -16.58 8.23
CA GLY A 89 -8.02 -17.44 8.49
C GLY A 89 -6.77 -16.63 8.85
N PRO A 90 -5.65 -17.30 9.11
CA PRO A 90 -4.38 -16.64 9.34
C PRO A 90 -3.93 -15.90 8.07
N VAL A 91 -3.28 -14.77 8.28
CA VAL A 91 -2.66 -13.94 7.24
C VAL A 91 -1.27 -13.52 7.72
N THR A 92 -0.39 -13.19 6.79
CA THR A 92 0.98 -12.71 7.03
C THR A 92 1.11 -11.21 6.79
N GLY A 93 0.08 -10.57 6.26
CA GLY A 93 0.00 -9.12 6.11
C GLY A 93 -1.44 -8.67 5.90
N TRP A 94 -1.67 -7.36 6.09
CA TRP A 94 -2.99 -6.76 5.91
C TRP A 94 -2.96 -5.57 4.96
N LEU A 95 -4.04 -5.41 4.20
CA LEU A 95 -4.39 -4.20 3.46
C LEU A 95 -5.75 -3.70 3.92
N ALA A 96 -5.83 -2.41 4.28
CA ALA A 96 -7.10 -1.79 4.66
C ALA A 96 -7.26 -0.38 4.09
N GLY A 97 -8.49 -0.03 3.74
CA GLY A 97 -8.96 1.36 3.64
C GLY A 97 -9.28 1.90 2.26
N SER A 98 -8.72 1.34 1.17
CA SER A 98 -9.11 1.70 -0.20
C SER A 98 -10.61 1.51 -0.41
N GLY A 99 -11.31 2.55 -0.90
CA GLY A 99 -12.77 2.53 -1.08
C GLY A 99 -13.62 2.51 0.20
N VAL A 100 -13.01 2.71 1.39
CA VAL A 100 -13.71 2.83 2.67
C VAL A 100 -13.89 4.32 3.00
N SER A 101 -15.13 4.74 3.31
CA SER A 101 -15.41 6.13 3.67
C SER A 101 -14.90 6.47 5.07
N GLU A 102 -14.23 7.62 5.22
CA GLU A 102 -13.80 8.17 6.51
C GLU A 102 -15.00 8.65 7.37
N LYS A 103 -16.14 8.98 6.74
CA LYS A 103 -17.32 9.52 7.44
C LYS A 103 -18.02 8.47 8.32
N LYS A 104 -17.92 8.76 9.63
CA LYS A 104 -18.70 8.33 10.80
C LYS A 104 -19.21 6.89 10.84
N TYR A 105 -18.56 6.18 11.75
CA TYR A 105 -18.96 4.97 12.45
C TYR A 105 -20.30 5.09 13.20
N SER A 106 -21.43 5.24 12.52
CA SER A 106 -22.76 5.31 13.18
C SER A 106 -23.78 4.24 12.75
N ASP A 107 -23.59 3.57 11.62
CA ASP A 107 -24.59 2.63 11.09
C ASP A 107 -24.27 1.15 11.34
N VAL A 108 -25.29 0.29 11.36
CA VAL A 108 -25.20 -1.18 11.56
C VAL A 108 -24.28 -1.86 10.53
N THR A 109 -24.17 -1.33 9.31
CA THR A 109 -23.21 -1.78 8.29
C THR A 109 -21.76 -1.54 8.71
N THR A 110 -21.52 -0.55 9.58
CA THR A 110 -20.24 -0.29 10.23
C THR A 110 -19.88 -1.38 11.23
N TRP A 111 -20.84 -2.01 11.91
CA TRP A 111 -20.53 -3.04 12.91
C TRP A 111 -19.84 -4.26 12.30
N LEU A 112 -20.32 -4.71 11.12
CA LEU A 112 -19.67 -5.80 10.37
C LEU A 112 -18.28 -5.39 9.87
N ARG A 113 -18.09 -4.14 9.43
CA ARG A 113 -16.75 -3.60 9.08
C ARG A 113 -15.83 -3.54 10.30
N HIS A 114 -16.34 -3.05 11.43
CA HIS A 114 -15.63 -2.95 12.70
C HIS A 114 -15.19 -4.33 13.20
N ARG A 115 -15.92 -5.40 12.87
CA ARG A 115 -15.49 -6.77 13.19
C ARG A 115 -14.21 -7.16 12.45
N TRP A 116 -14.05 -6.73 11.20
CA TRP A 116 -12.85 -6.99 10.42
C TRP A 116 -11.69 -6.07 10.82
N PHE A 117 -11.95 -4.78 11.10
CA PHE A 117 -10.92 -3.89 11.67
C PHE A 117 -10.43 -4.34 13.06
N LYS A 118 -11.30 -5.00 13.86
CA LYS A 118 -10.90 -5.67 15.10
C LYS A 118 -9.94 -6.85 14.90
N LEU A 119 -9.86 -7.43 13.69
CA LEU A 119 -8.86 -8.45 13.37
C LEU A 119 -7.49 -7.81 13.13
N LEU A 120 -7.44 -6.65 12.48
CA LEU A 120 -6.20 -5.89 12.28
C LEU A 120 -5.52 -5.58 13.62
N THR A 121 -6.28 -5.14 14.61
CA THR A 121 -5.75 -4.80 15.93
C THR A 121 -5.40 -6.03 16.78
N ARG A 122 -5.78 -7.24 16.36
CA ARG A 122 -5.55 -8.48 17.11
C ARG A 122 -4.39 -9.31 16.57
N GLN A 123 -3.86 -8.96 15.40
CA GLN A 123 -2.78 -9.68 14.77
C GLN A 123 -1.57 -8.76 14.65
N SER A 124 -0.40 -9.28 15.04
CA SER A 124 0.88 -8.56 15.05
C SER A 124 1.59 -8.56 13.69
N VAL A 125 0.84 -8.73 12.59
CA VAL A 125 1.41 -8.84 11.25
C VAL A 125 1.50 -7.47 10.56
N PRO A 126 2.49 -7.26 9.68
CA PRO A 126 2.66 -6.00 8.98
C PRO A 126 1.39 -5.53 8.25
N THR A 127 1.13 -4.22 8.29
CA THR A 127 -0.15 -3.64 7.80
C THR A 127 0.09 -2.47 6.85
N VAL A 128 -0.63 -2.48 5.73
CA VAL A 128 -0.74 -1.39 4.76
C VAL A 128 -2.07 -0.66 5.00
N LEU A 129 -2.00 0.65 5.26
CA LEU A 129 -3.18 1.50 5.41
C LEU A 129 -3.24 2.52 4.26
N ASP A 130 -4.34 2.49 3.52
CA ASP A 130 -4.61 3.42 2.42
C ASP A 130 -5.93 4.17 2.64
N ALA A 131 -6.07 5.35 2.05
CA ALA A 131 -7.27 6.17 2.05
C ALA A 131 -8.05 6.18 3.40
N GLY A 132 -9.20 5.50 3.45
CA GLY A 132 -10.10 5.50 4.61
C GLY A 132 -9.54 4.88 5.89
N ALA A 133 -8.40 4.17 5.83
CA ALA A 133 -7.76 3.58 7.02
C ALA A 133 -6.58 4.42 7.56
N LEU A 134 -6.20 5.52 6.90
CA LEU A 134 -5.05 6.35 7.29
C LEU A 134 -5.16 6.89 8.73
N TYR A 135 -6.37 7.11 9.25
CA TYR A 135 -6.60 7.56 10.62
C TYR A 135 -6.07 6.59 11.70
N MET A 136 -5.78 5.34 11.34
CA MET A 136 -5.21 4.31 12.21
C MET A 136 -3.68 4.39 12.31
N ALA A 137 -3.01 5.20 11.48
CA ALA A 137 -1.57 5.38 11.52
C ALA A 137 -1.11 5.77 12.95
N GLY A 138 -0.06 5.10 13.45
CA GLY A 138 0.48 5.32 14.79
C GLY A 138 -0.44 4.88 15.95
N LYS A 139 -1.49 4.08 15.68
CA LYS A 139 -2.34 3.46 16.73
C LYS A 139 -2.20 1.93 16.77
N LEU A 140 -1.36 1.37 15.92
CA LEU A 140 -1.11 -0.06 15.77
C LEU A 140 0.29 -0.36 16.28
N ASP A 141 0.46 -1.46 17.01
CA ASP A 141 1.76 -1.89 17.53
C ASP A 141 2.61 -2.59 16.46
N GLN A 142 1.96 -3.11 15.40
CA GLN A 142 2.64 -3.79 14.30
C GLN A 142 3.34 -2.82 13.32
N PRO A 143 4.36 -3.31 12.58
CA PRO A 143 4.97 -2.55 11.49
C PRO A 143 3.92 -2.08 10.48
N THR A 144 3.84 -0.78 10.27
CA THR A 144 2.79 -0.15 9.45
C THR A 144 3.40 0.71 8.36
N ILE A 145 2.86 0.61 7.14
CA ILE A 145 3.12 1.53 6.03
C ILE A 145 1.82 2.19 5.58
N ILE A 146 1.89 3.49 5.33
CA ILE A 146 0.76 4.28 4.83
C ILE A 146 1.04 4.87 3.45
N THR A 147 0.01 5.02 2.63
CA THR A 147 0.12 5.47 1.23
C THR A 147 -0.63 6.78 0.93
N PRO A 148 -0.47 7.86 1.72
CA PRO A 148 -1.24 9.08 1.51
C PRO A 148 -0.81 9.85 0.25
N HIS A 149 -1.74 10.55 -0.38
CA HIS A 149 -1.41 11.73 -1.20
C HIS A 149 -1.33 13.00 -0.33
N ALA A 150 -0.92 14.15 -0.89
CA ALA A 150 -0.72 15.38 -0.11
C ALA A 150 -1.95 15.83 0.70
N GLY A 151 -3.14 15.85 0.08
CA GLY A 151 -4.40 16.16 0.76
C GLY A 151 -4.79 15.16 1.87
N GLU A 152 -4.56 13.87 1.67
CA GLU A 152 -4.75 12.84 2.70
C GLU A 152 -3.79 13.06 3.89
N LEU A 153 -2.52 13.33 3.59
CA LEU A 153 -1.51 13.59 4.61
C LEU A 153 -1.80 14.87 5.40
N SER A 154 -2.22 15.94 4.73
CA SER A 154 -2.65 17.20 5.36
C SER A 154 -3.75 16.97 6.39
N LYS A 155 -4.81 16.24 6.02
CA LYS A 155 -5.91 15.87 6.93
C LYS A 155 -5.43 15.01 8.09
N LEU A 156 -4.60 14.02 7.81
CA LEU A 156 -4.06 13.13 8.83
C LEU A 156 -3.22 13.90 9.86
N LEU A 157 -2.32 14.78 9.41
CA LEU A 157 -1.48 15.61 10.29
C LEU A 157 -2.33 16.59 11.10
N ALA A 158 -3.35 17.21 10.49
CA ALA A 158 -4.28 18.09 11.20
C ALA A 158 -5.02 17.35 12.33
N SER A 159 -5.43 16.09 12.10
CA SER A 159 -6.05 15.24 13.14
C SER A 159 -5.11 14.90 14.30
N ARG A 160 -3.79 15.11 14.13
CA ARG A 160 -2.74 14.93 15.14
C ARG A 160 -2.19 16.26 15.67
N GLY A 161 -2.89 17.36 15.42
CA GLY A 161 -2.52 18.69 15.92
C GLY A 161 -1.49 19.44 15.10
N LYS A 162 -1.06 18.92 13.94
CA LYS A 162 -0.13 19.59 13.03
C LYS A 162 -0.85 20.08 11.77
N VAL A 163 -1.24 21.35 11.76
CA VAL A 163 -1.96 21.96 10.63
C VAL A 163 -0.97 22.35 9.54
N VAL A 164 -1.12 21.74 8.37
CA VAL A 164 -0.32 21.99 7.16
C VAL A 164 -1.23 21.83 5.95
N SER A 165 -1.10 22.69 4.94
CA SER A 165 -1.90 22.59 3.71
C SER A 165 -1.32 21.56 2.73
N SER A 166 -2.13 21.07 1.80
CA SER A 166 -1.68 20.19 0.71
C SER A 166 -0.59 20.82 -0.13
N GLU A 167 -0.70 22.12 -0.41
CA GLU A 167 0.23 22.86 -1.28
C GLU A 167 1.60 22.98 -0.60
N LEU A 168 1.63 23.16 0.72
CA LEU A 168 2.88 23.18 1.48
C LEU A 168 3.54 21.79 1.49
N ILE A 169 2.75 20.71 1.54
CA ILE A 169 3.26 19.34 1.40
C ILE A 169 3.87 19.12 0.00
N GLU A 170 3.17 19.54 -1.04
CA GLU A 170 3.61 19.41 -2.43
C GLU A 170 4.86 20.24 -2.76
N SER A 171 5.05 21.38 -2.10
CA SER A 171 6.25 22.21 -2.29
C SER A 171 7.52 21.61 -1.67
N ASN A 172 7.38 20.75 -0.64
CA ASN A 172 8.53 20.08 -0.02
C ASN A 172 8.18 18.64 0.44
N PRO A 173 7.90 17.73 -0.50
CA PRO A 173 7.38 16.40 -0.19
C PRO A 173 8.39 15.55 0.60
N LYS A 174 9.70 15.75 0.36
CA LYS A 174 10.79 15.07 1.07
C LYS A 174 10.72 15.33 2.57
N TYR A 175 10.66 16.60 2.94
CA TYR A 175 10.57 17.03 4.34
C TYR A 175 9.29 16.49 4.99
N TRP A 176 8.15 16.63 4.32
CA TRP A 176 6.86 16.23 4.91
C TRP A 176 6.70 14.71 5.04
N ALA A 177 7.28 13.91 4.15
CA ALA A 177 7.31 12.46 4.29
C ALA A 177 8.09 12.03 5.55
N ILE A 178 9.28 12.60 5.77
CA ILE A 178 10.11 12.34 6.97
C ILE A 178 9.39 12.80 8.24
N GLN A 179 8.84 14.02 8.22
CA GLN A 179 8.13 14.58 9.37
C GLN A 179 6.89 13.76 9.73
N ALA A 180 6.14 13.29 8.73
CA ALA A 180 4.98 12.43 8.94
C ALA A 180 5.40 11.07 9.50
N SER A 181 6.45 10.46 8.94
CA SER A 181 6.97 9.17 9.39
C SER A 181 7.42 9.23 10.85
N THR A 182 8.20 10.26 11.19
CA THR A 182 8.70 10.49 12.55
C THR A 182 7.58 10.78 13.55
N LEU A 183 6.61 11.64 13.19
CA LEU A 183 5.50 12.02 14.06
C LEU A 183 4.55 10.84 14.34
N LEU A 184 4.30 10.01 13.33
CA LEU A 184 3.33 8.92 13.41
C LEU A 184 3.97 7.59 13.84
N GLY A 185 5.30 7.46 13.79
CA GLY A 185 6.01 6.21 14.05
C GLY A 185 5.72 5.11 13.03
N VAL A 186 5.48 5.49 11.76
CA VAL A 186 5.15 4.55 10.67
C VAL A 186 5.95 4.84 9.41
N THR A 187 6.02 3.89 8.49
CA THR A 187 6.58 4.13 7.15
C THR A 187 5.57 4.91 6.31
N VAL A 188 6.02 5.92 5.57
CA VAL A 188 5.16 6.79 4.76
C VAL A 188 5.60 6.73 3.30
N LEU A 189 4.74 6.20 2.43
CA LEU A 189 4.84 6.32 0.98
C LEU A 189 3.98 7.52 0.55
N LEU A 190 4.62 8.67 0.37
CA LEU A 190 3.94 9.90 -0.04
C LEU A 190 3.80 9.92 -1.58
N LYS A 191 2.56 9.80 -2.04
CA LYS A 191 2.20 9.84 -3.47
C LYS A 191 2.27 11.27 -4.00
N GLY A 192 2.76 11.43 -5.23
CA GLY A 192 2.89 12.70 -5.95
C GLY A 192 3.52 12.50 -7.33
N SER A 193 3.86 13.59 -8.03
CA SER A 193 4.58 13.55 -9.31
C SER A 193 5.92 12.80 -9.21
N MET A 194 6.60 12.99 -8.07
CA MET A 194 7.64 12.11 -7.56
C MET A 194 7.14 11.48 -6.26
N THR A 195 7.27 10.16 -6.17
CA THR A 195 6.92 9.42 -4.96
C THR A 195 8.12 9.33 -4.03
N TYR A 196 7.89 9.52 -2.74
CA TYR A 196 8.91 9.40 -1.70
C TYR A 196 8.48 8.38 -0.67
N VAL A 197 9.43 7.55 -0.20
CA VAL A 197 9.18 6.62 0.89
C VAL A 197 10.08 6.98 2.06
N ALA A 198 9.49 7.33 3.19
CA ALA A 198 10.19 7.70 4.40
C ALA A 198 9.97 6.66 5.51
N HIS A 199 11.04 6.29 6.18
CA HIS A 199 11.02 5.53 7.42
C HIS A 199 11.97 6.19 8.40
N ASN A 200 11.42 6.93 9.36
CA ASN A 200 12.15 7.89 10.19
C ASN A 200 12.91 8.88 9.29
N GLU A 201 14.23 8.99 9.45
CA GLU A 201 15.10 9.90 8.68
C GLU A 201 15.57 9.32 7.34
N ASN A 202 15.35 8.03 7.10
CA ASN A 202 15.73 7.39 5.85
C ASN A 202 14.70 7.72 4.77
N LEU A 203 15.19 8.24 3.64
CA LEU A 203 14.35 8.65 2.53
C LEU A 203 14.75 7.91 1.25
N ILE A 204 13.76 7.32 0.60
CA ILE A 204 13.90 6.70 -0.72
C ILE A 204 13.16 7.58 -1.73
N GLU A 205 13.88 7.96 -2.79
CA GLU A 205 13.35 8.73 -3.92
C GLU A 205 13.11 7.80 -5.12
N LEU A 206 11.91 7.86 -5.67
CA LEU A 206 11.51 7.07 -6.84
C LEU A 206 11.69 7.88 -8.12
N PRO A 207 11.89 7.20 -9.28
CA PRO A 207 11.84 7.86 -10.58
C PRO A 207 10.52 8.60 -10.81
N VAL A 208 10.56 9.64 -11.65
CA VAL A 208 9.38 10.40 -12.04
C VAL A 208 8.29 9.47 -12.57
N ALA A 209 7.08 9.67 -12.07
CA ALA A 209 5.93 8.88 -12.44
C ALA A 209 5.29 9.42 -13.74
N THR A 210 4.73 8.55 -14.57
CA THR A 210 3.99 9.03 -15.76
C THR A 210 2.76 9.84 -15.34
N PRO A 211 2.51 11.04 -15.91
CA PRO A 211 1.34 11.85 -15.57
C PRO A 211 0.01 11.14 -15.80
N TRP A 212 -0.01 10.14 -16.68
CA TRP A 212 -1.18 9.31 -16.96
C TRP A 212 -1.67 8.50 -15.75
N LEU A 213 -0.86 8.38 -14.69
CA LEU A 213 -1.27 7.81 -13.40
C LEU A 213 -2.29 8.64 -12.63
N ALA A 214 -2.56 9.89 -13.06
CA ALA A 214 -3.62 10.73 -12.52
C ALA A 214 -5.02 10.25 -12.97
N THR A 215 -5.30 8.96 -12.79
CA THR A 215 -6.56 8.28 -13.11
C THR A 215 -7.13 7.60 -11.87
N ALA A 216 -8.46 7.54 -11.78
CA ALA A 216 -9.13 6.93 -10.64
C ALA A 216 -8.76 5.44 -10.50
N GLY A 217 -8.52 4.99 -9.26
CA GLY A 217 -8.18 3.61 -8.96
C GLY A 217 -6.70 3.23 -9.14
N SER A 218 -5.85 4.10 -9.68
CA SER A 218 -4.40 3.83 -9.73
C SER A 218 -3.80 3.64 -8.33
N GLY A 219 -4.24 4.43 -7.35
CA GLY A 219 -3.84 4.25 -5.95
C GLY A 219 -4.24 2.88 -5.37
N ASP A 220 -5.41 2.35 -5.76
CA ASP A 220 -5.89 1.03 -5.34
C ASP A 220 -4.98 -0.08 -5.89
N VAL A 221 -4.52 0.07 -7.13
CA VAL A 221 -3.55 -0.85 -7.75
C VAL A 221 -2.22 -0.82 -7.00
N LEU A 222 -1.68 0.37 -6.71
CA LEU A 222 -0.47 0.53 -5.92
C LEU A 222 -0.60 -0.12 -4.53
N ALA A 223 -1.71 0.11 -3.84
CA ALA A 223 -1.97 -0.46 -2.53
C ALA A 223 -2.02 -2.00 -2.56
N GLY A 224 -2.62 -2.58 -3.61
CA GLY A 224 -2.63 -4.03 -3.85
C GLY A 224 -1.23 -4.61 -4.06
N ILE A 225 -0.41 -3.97 -4.93
CA ILE A 225 0.97 -4.39 -5.18
C ILE A 225 1.80 -4.33 -3.89
N LEU A 226 1.72 -3.21 -3.16
CA LEU A 226 2.44 -3.02 -1.90
C LEU A 226 2.06 -4.09 -0.88
N ALA A 227 0.77 -4.34 -0.70
CA ALA A 227 0.28 -5.31 0.27
C ALA A 227 0.73 -6.74 -0.05
N ALA A 228 0.79 -7.12 -1.32
CA ALA A 228 1.32 -8.42 -1.73
C ALA A 228 2.81 -8.56 -1.40
N LEU A 229 3.62 -7.52 -1.65
CA LEU A 229 5.04 -7.49 -1.28
C LEU A 229 5.23 -7.55 0.25
N VAL A 230 4.39 -6.84 1.00
CA VAL A 230 4.40 -6.86 2.47
C VAL A 230 4.05 -8.25 3.02
N ALA A 231 3.01 -8.89 2.48
CA ALA A 231 2.59 -10.22 2.94
C ALA A 231 3.60 -11.32 2.60
N THR A 232 4.28 -11.21 1.46
CA THR A 232 5.34 -12.17 1.06
C THR A 232 6.60 -11.98 1.90
N ASN A 233 6.99 -10.74 2.21
CA ASN A 233 8.19 -10.42 2.99
C ASN A 233 7.96 -10.33 4.51
N TYR A 234 6.92 -10.98 5.05
CA TYR A 234 6.55 -10.77 6.46
C TYR A 234 7.69 -11.10 7.44
N ILE A 235 8.48 -12.15 7.17
CA ILE A 235 9.62 -12.56 8.00
C ILE A 235 10.70 -11.48 8.00
N GLU A 236 11.05 -10.98 6.80
CA GLU A 236 12.05 -9.92 6.63
C GLU A 236 11.65 -8.64 7.37
N ILE A 237 10.36 -8.29 7.35
CA ILE A 237 9.84 -7.10 8.07
C ILE A 237 9.91 -7.28 9.59
N LEU A 238 9.64 -8.49 10.09
CA LEU A 238 9.73 -8.76 11.53
C LEU A 238 11.18 -8.75 12.03
N ASN A 239 12.14 -9.08 11.16
CA ASN A 239 13.57 -8.97 11.46
C ASN A 239 14.08 -7.53 11.38
N ASP A 240 13.63 -6.76 10.38
CA ASP A 240 14.00 -5.35 10.20
C ASP A 240 12.82 -4.55 9.62
N SER A 241 12.28 -3.63 10.43
CA SER A 241 11.15 -2.78 10.04
C SER A 241 11.51 -1.79 8.92
N HIS A 242 12.79 -1.49 8.71
CA HIS A 242 13.25 -0.67 7.59
C HIS A 242 12.92 -1.32 6.24
N ARG A 243 12.77 -2.65 6.20
CA ARG A 243 12.34 -3.37 5.00
C ARG A 243 11.03 -2.83 4.43
N LEU A 244 10.11 -2.33 5.26
CA LEU A 244 8.86 -1.72 4.77
C LEU A 244 9.09 -0.55 3.82
N ALA A 245 10.14 0.27 4.03
CA ALA A 245 10.46 1.38 3.12
C ALA A 245 10.90 0.86 1.75
N GLU A 246 11.72 -0.19 1.73
CA GLU A 246 12.18 -0.85 0.51
C GLU A 246 11.04 -1.52 -0.26
N LEU A 247 10.09 -2.13 0.45
CA LEU A 247 8.88 -2.70 -0.15
C LEU A 247 7.95 -1.62 -0.69
N GLY A 248 7.79 -0.51 0.04
CA GLY A 248 7.08 0.69 -0.42
C GLY A 248 7.64 1.22 -1.73
N ALA A 249 8.97 1.36 -1.79
CA ALA A 249 9.66 1.84 -2.98
C ALA A 249 9.54 0.83 -4.14
N THR A 250 9.69 -0.46 -3.86
CA THR A 250 9.53 -1.52 -4.86
C THR A 250 8.13 -1.56 -5.44
N ALA A 251 7.09 -1.40 -4.62
CA ALA A 251 5.71 -1.34 -5.08
C ALA A 251 5.46 -0.13 -6.00
N ALA A 252 5.92 1.06 -5.60
CA ALA A 252 5.82 2.28 -6.41
C ALA A 252 6.59 2.15 -7.73
N PHE A 253 7.75 1.49 -7.71
CA PHE A 253 8.56 1.23 -8.90
C PHE A 253 7.85 0.29 -9.88
N ILE A 254 7.33 -0.86 -9.40
CA ILE A 254 6.55 -1.81 -10.21
C ILE A 254 5.32 -1.11 -10.80
N HIS A 255 4.57 -0.39 -9.97
CA HIS A 255 3.37 0.34 -10.39
C HIS A 255 3.68 1.37 -11.49
N ASN A 256 4.75 2.17 -11.34
CA ASN A 256 5.15 3.13 -12.37
C ASN A 256 5.59 2.44 -13.66
N ARG A 257 6.35 1.34 -13.59
CA ARG A 257 6.77 0.57 -14.77
C ARG A 257 5.58 -0.08 -15.49
N ALA A 258 4.61 -0.60 -14.74
CA ALA A 258 3.38 -1.14 -15.29
C ALA A 258 2.54 -0.06 -15.96
N ALA A 259 2.47 1.14 -15.38
CA ALA A 259 1.78 2.26 -16.00
C ALA A 259 2.47 2.77 -17.28
N LEU A 260 3.80 2.81 -17.32
CA LEU A 260 4.53 3.14 -18.53
C LEU A 260 4.29 2.11 -19.64
N ALA A 261 4.30 0.82 -19.31
CA ALA A 261 4.00 -0.25 -20.25
C ALA A 261 2.56 -0.19 -20.76
N ALA A 262 1.59 0.07 -19.87
CA ALA A 262 0.17 0.17 -20.23
C ALA A 262 -0.17 1.45 -21.01
N SER A 263 0.58 2.53 -20.80
CA SER A 263 0.34 3.83 -21.42
C SER A 263 0.78 3.85 -22.87
N ASP A 264 1.98 3.34 -23.17
CA ASP A 264 2.60 3.49 -24.48
C ASP A 264 2.54 4.95 -25.02
N GLY A 265 2.61 5.92 -24.10
CA GLY A 265 2.50 7.36 -24.40
C GLY A 265 1.08 7.94 -24.37
N GLY A 266 0.03 7.14 -24.19
CA GLY A 266 -1.37 7.54 -24.18
C GLY A 266 -2.12 7.33 -22.85
N PRO A 267 -3.44 7.63 -22.84
CA PRO A 267 -4.30 7.47 -21.67
C PRO A 267 -4.35 6.03 -21.13
N ILE A 268 -4.41 5.88 -19.80
CA ILE A 268 -4.49 4.57 -19.13
C ILE A 268 -5.67 4.47 -18.18
N THR A 269 -6.09 3.23 -17.95
CA THR A 269 -7.02 2.86 -16.89
C THR A 269 -6.29 2.08 -15.81
N ALA A 270 -6.78 2.10 -14.57
CA ALA A 270 -6.21 1.30 -13.48
C ALA A 270 -6.15 -0.20 -13.83
N SER A 271 -7.18 -0.73 -14.50
CA SER A 271 -7.20 -2.13 -14.94
C SER A 271 -6.14 -2.46 -15.99
N ALA A 272 -5.75 -1.50 -16.84
CA ALA A 272 -4.66 -1.68 -17.79
C ALA A 272 -3.31 -1.80 -17.05
N ILE A 273 -3.10 -1.00 -15.99
CA ILE A 273 -1.91 -1.12 -15.14
C ILE A 273 -1.81 -2.52 -14.53
N VAL A 274 -2.93 -3.05 -14.00
CA VAL A 274 -2.97 -4.41 -13.40
C VAL A 274 -2.50 -5.49 -14.38
N ARG A 275 -2.88 -5.40 -15.67
CA ARG A 275 -2.49 -6.39 -16.69
C ARG A 275 -0.99 -6.44 -16.92
N GLU A 276 -0.28 -5.33 -16.73
CA GLU A 276 1.17 -5.24 -16.93
C GLU A 276 2.00 -5.64 -15.70
N VAL A 277 1.38 -5.76 -14.52
CA VAL A 277 2.11 -6.04 -13.26
C VAL A 277 2.92 -7.32 -13.34
N GLN A 278 2.32 -8.43 -13.80
CA GLN A 278 3.01 -9.73 -13.88
C GLN A 278 4.22 -9.66 -14.82
N GLN A 279 4.07 -9.04 -15.98
CA GLN A 279 5.15 -8.92 -16.95
C GLN A 279 6.28 -8.03 -16.42
N VAL A 280 5.94 -6.95 -15.71
CA VAL A 280 6.93 -6.05 -15.08
C VAL A 280 7.68 -6.76 -13.95
N VAL A 281 6.98 -7.50 -13.09
CA VAL A 281 7.62 -8.31 -12.03
C VAL A 281 8.60 -9.31 -12.66
N ALA A 282 8.19 -10.01 -13.72
CA ALA A 282 9.05 -10.94 -14.44
C ALA A 282 10.28 -10.28 -15.10
N LYS A 283 10.17 -9.02 -15.56
CA LYS A 283 11.28 -8.24 -16.12
C LYS A 283 12.26 -7.70 -15.07
N ILE A 284 11.84 -7.60 -13.82
CA ILE A 284 12.68 -7.09 -12.71
C ILE A 284 13.53 -8.21 -12.11
N LEU A 285 13.01 -9.44 -12.07
CA LEU A 285 13.72 -10.66 -11.66
C LEU A 285 14.83 -11.04 -12.65
#